data_AF-A0A914S5D2-F1
#
_entry.id   AF-A0A914S5D2-F1
#
_cell.length_a   1.000
_cell.length_b   1.000
_cell.length_c   1.000
_cell.angle_alpha   90.00
_cell.angle_beta   90.00
_cell.angle_gamma   90.00
#
_symmetry.space_group_name_H-M   'P 1'
#
loop_
_entity.id
_entity.type
_entity.pdbx_description
1 polymer ?
#
loop_
_entity_poly.entity_id
_entity_poly.type
_entity_poly.pdbx_seq_one_letter_code
_entity_poly.pdbx_strand_id
1 'polypeptide(L)'
;MKPDHQTLFFIVESDSAIRRYEKCCNVSISSMSENGEYLMRRTSLELTKYKIVFLGEQGVGKSSIITRFLRNEVAEEYNATIGIDFFSKNVVVDDKTVRLQIWDTAGQERFRSLIPSYLRDSDVAVIVYDVSCKSLFIFNKAKISYESGERIAAAWNCRHMDVSALTGRDIQELFLFIAGTLAHEKKSYAECDRIQLAYDEKRHRRSVCMC
;
A
#
# COMPACT_ATOMS: atom_id res chain seq x y z
N MET A 1 -1.99 -30.03 0.00
CA MET A 1 -1.43 -28.83 0.65
C MET A 1 -1.89 -27.62 -0.15
N LYS A 2 -2.69 -26.72 0.44
CA LYS A 2 -2.93 -25.42 -0.20
C LYS A 2 -1.59 -24.69 -0.23
N PRO A 3 -1.14 -24.16 -1.37
CA PRO A 3 0.13 -23.43 -1.40
C PRO A 3 0.08 -22.27 -0.41
N ASP A 4 1.20 -22.00 0.27
CA ASP A 4 1.36 -20.78 1.06
C ASP A 4 1.02 -19.59 0.17
N HIS A 5 -0.15 -18.99 0.40
CA HIS A 5 -0.65 -17.91 -0.43
C HIS A 5 0.30 -16.70 -0.30
N GLN A 6 1.01 -16.40 -1.40
CA GLN A 6 1.86 -15.22 -1.56
C GLN A 6 0.98 -14.12 -2.14
N THR A 7 0.53 -13.23 -1.28
CA THR A 7 -0.15 -12.03 -1.71
C THR A 7 0.91 -10.99 -2.03
N LEU A 8 0.92 -10.55 -3.27
CA LEU A 8 1.86 -9.53 -3.72
C LEU A 8 1.13 -8.22 -3.81
N PHE A 9 1.87 -7.14 -3.61
CA PHE A 9 1.34 -5.83 -3.88
C PHE A 9 2.43 -4.91 -4.38
N PHE A 10 1.98 -3.78 -4.90
CA PHE A 10 2.86 -2.66 -5.16
C PHE A 10 2.33 -1.39 -4.51
N ILE A 11 3.27 -0.55 -4.11
CA ILE A 11 3.02 0.70 -3.40
C ILE A 11 3.13 1.84 -4.41
N VAL A 12 2.07 2.62 -4.54
CA VAL A 12 2.02 3.78 -5.42
C VAL A 12 1.77 5.02 -4.57
N GLU A 13 2.66 6.00 -4.63
CA GLU A 13 2.46 7.33 -4.03
C GLU A 13 1.27 8.03 -4.70
N SER A 14 0.45 8.77 -3.97
CA SER A 14 -0.83 9.30 -4.46
C SER A 14 -0.77 10.16 -5.72
N ASP A 15 0.12 11.15 -5.77
CA ASP A 15 0.36 11.99 -6.96
C ASP A 15 0.75 11.14 -8.17
N SER A 16 1.50 10.10 -7.90
CA SER A 16 1.96 9.09 -8.84
C SER A 16 0.84 8.09 -9.20
N ALA A 17 -0.07 7.78 -8.28
CA ALA A 17 -1.14 6.81 -8.38
C ALA A 17 -2.29 7.34 -9.21
N ILE A 18 -2.70 8.59 -8.99
CA ILE A 18 -3.72 9.27 -9.78
C ILE A 18 -3.26 9.35 -11.25
N ARG A 19 -2.06 9.89 -11.51
CA ARG A 19 -1.52 10.00 -12.88
C ARG A 19 -1.36 8.64 -13.59
N ARG A 20 -0.95 7.59 -12.87
CA ARG A 20 -0.81 6.24 -13.44
C ARG A 20 -2.18 5.59 -13.67
N TYR A 21 -3.14 5.78 -12.77
CA TYR A 21 -4.53 5.35 -12.96
C TYR A 21 -5.15 6.00 -14.19
N GLU A 22 -5.01 7.32 -14.35
CA GLU A 22 -5.49 8.06 -15.53
C GLU A 22 -4.92 7.49 -16.84
N LYS A 23 -3.60 7.25 -16.86
CA LYS A 23 -2.89 6.67 -18.00
C LYS A 23 -3.34 5.24 -18.32
N CYS A 24 -3.62 4.41 -17.31
CA CYS A 24 -4.06 3.04 -17.49
C CYS A 24 -5.54 2.91 -17.89
N CYS A 25 -6.39 3.86 -17.50
CA CYS A 25 -7.83 3.79 -17.73
C CYS A 25 -8.34 4.70 -18.85
N ASN A 26 -7.48 5.50 -19.49
CA ASN A 26 -7.87 6.52 -20.48
C ASN A 26 -8.94 7.49 -19.93
N VAL A 27 -8.76 7.93 -18.69
CA VAL A 27 -9.65 8.84 -17.97
C VAL A 27 -8.82 10.01 -17.46
N SER A 28 -9.24 11.26 -17.72
CA SER A 28 -8.62 12.47 -17.18
C SER A 28 -9.39 12.94 -15.95
N ILE A 29 -8.74 12.93 -14.78
CA ILE A 29 -9.25 13.49 -13.52
C ILE A 29 -8.65 14.89 -13.41
N SER A 30 -9.33 15.88 -13.98
CA SER A 30 -8.90 17.28 -13.91
C SER A 30 -8.76 17.73 -12.45
N SER A 31 -7.57 18.19 -12.08
CA SER A 31 -7.24 18.81 -10.80
C SER A 31 -7.59 20.30 -10.80
N MET A 32 -8.17 20.79 -9.70
CA MET A 32 -8.02 22.15 -9.15
C MET A 32 -8.22 21.98 -7.63
N SER A 33 -7.38 22.49 -6.72
CA SER A 33 -6.90 23.87 -6.65
C SER A 33 -5.43 24.00 -6.24
N GLU A 34 -4.69 24.81 -6.99
CA GLU A 34 -3.59 25.60 -6.44
C GLU A 34 -4.18 26.66 -5.50
N ASN A 35 -3.82 26.59 -4.22
CA ASN A 35 -3.75 27.77 -3.37
C ASN A 35 -2.60 27.53 -2.41
N GLY A 36 -1.46 28.15 -2.74
CA GLY A 36 -0.34 28.25 -1.83
C GLY A 36 -0.73 29.11 -0.63
N GLU A 37 -0.94 28.48 0.51
CA GLU A 37 -0.76 29.13 1.82
C GLU A 37 0.50 28.54 2.45
N TYR A 38 1.58 29.32 2.42
CA TYR A 38 2.74 29.10 3.28
C TYR A 38 2.34 29.49 4.72
N LEU A 39 1.56 28.64 5.40
CA LEU A 39 1.08 28.92 6.75
C LEU A 39 2.14 28.51 7.78
N MET A 40 2.88 29.50 8.26
CA MET A 40 3.69 29.40 9.47
C MET A 40 2.82 29.10 10.70
N ARG A 41 3.24 28.09 11.46
CA ARG A 41 2.92 27.75 12.86
C ARG A 41 1.44 27.49 13.22
N ARG A 42 1.17 26.22 13.55
CA ARG A 42 0.35 25.86 14.72
C ARG A 42 1.13 24.91 15.63
N THR A 43 1.37 25.36 16.86
CA THR A 43 1.58 24.48 18.00
C THR A 43 0.31 23.68 18.21
N SER A 44 0.29 22.42 17.78
CA SER A 44 -0.73 21.44 18.18
C SER A 44 -0.09 20.06 18.20
N LEU A 45 -0.27 19.34 19.30
CA LEU A 45 0.07 17.93 19.51
C LEU A 45 -0.75 16.98 18.59
N GLU A 46 -0.97 17.37 17.34
CA GLU A 46 -1.69 16.54 16.37
C GLU A 46 -0.70 15.65 15.62
N LEU A 47 -0.90 14.34 15.76
CA LEU A 47 -0.16 13.33 15.00
C LEU A 47 -0.38 13.55 13.51
N THR A 48 0.70 13.57 12.73
CA THR A 48 0.64 13.53 11.27
C THR A 48 -0.15 12.30 10.82
N LYS A 49 -1.13 12.50 9.94
CA LYS A 49 -2.03 11.45 9.45
C LYS A 49 -1.68 11.13 8.00
N TYR A 50 -1.67 9.84 7.65
CA TYR A 50 -1.44 9.37 6.30
C TYR A 50 -2.57 8.45 5.84
N LYS A 51 -3.25 8.81 4.77
CA LYS A 51 -4.32 8.05 4.13
C LYS A 51 -3.73 7.01 3.17
N ILE A 52 -3.94 5.74 3.49
CA ILE A 52 -3.52 4.58 2.70
C ILE A 52 -4.76 3.89 2.15
N VAL A 53 -4.84 3.72 0.84
CA VAL A 53 -5.96 3.06 0.17
C VAL A 53 -5.54 1.71 -0.38
N PHE A 54 -6.23 0.64 0.03
CA PHE A 54 -6.00 -0.70 -0.51
C PHE A 54 -6.93 -0.96 -1.69
N LEU A 55 -6.36 -1.28 -2.85
CA LEU A 55 -7.06 -1.61 -4.10
C LEU A 55 -6.70 -3.02 -4.57
N GLY A 56 -7.58 -3.65 -5.33
CA GLY A 56 -7.39 -5.00 -5.87
C GLY A 56 -8.71 -5.75 -5.96
N GLU A 57 -8.75 -6.81 -6.77
CA GLU A 57 -9.98 -7.59 -6.99
C GLU A 57 -10.51 -8.23 -5.69
N GLN A 58 -11.73 -8.75 -5.76
CA GLN A 58 -12.37 -9.46 -4.68
C GLN A 58 -11.58 -10.74 -4.37
N GLY A 59 -11.42 -11.05 -3.08
CA GLY A 59 -10.76 -12.29 -2.63
C GLY A 59 -9.22 -12.28 -2.63
N VAL A 60 -8.55 -11.22 -3.09
CA VAL A 60 -7.07 -11.17 -3.14
C VAL A 60 -6.39 -11.00 -1.76
N GLY A 61 -7.15 -10.81 -0.68
CA GLY A 61 -6.62 -10.77 0.69
C GLY A 61 -6.35 -9.38 1.29
N LYS A 62 -6.90 -8.29 0.73
CA LYS A 62 -6.78 -6.91 1.28
C LYS A 62 -7.15 -6.82 2.76
N SER A 63 -8.39 -7.21 3.09
CA SER A 63 -8.92 -7.21 4.46
C SER A 63 -8.12 -8.14 5.38
N SER A 64 -7.62 -9.27 4.86
CA SER A 64 -6.77 -10.20 5.61
C SER A 64 -5.41 -9.58 5.95
N ILE A 65 -4.77 -8.88 5.02
CA ILE A 65 -3.52 -8.14 5.25
C ILE A 65 -3.74 -7.08 6.33
N ILE A 66 -4.81 -6.29 6.21
CA ILE A 66 -5.14 -5.21 7.15
C ILE A 66 -5.43 -5.79 8.54
N THR A 67 -6.24 -6.84 8.63
CA THR A 67 -6.56 -7.52 9.90
C THR A 67 -5.31 -8.11 10.53
N ARG A 68 -4.45 -8.76 9.73
CA ARG A 68 -3.16 -9.29 10.20
C ARG A 68 -2.26 -8.20 10.76
N PHE A 69 -2.20 -7.04 10.12
CA PHE A 69 -1.44 -5.91 10.63
C PHE A 69 -2.03 -5.31 11.91
N LEU A 70 -3.36 -5.14 11.97
CA LEU A 70 -4.03 -4.49 13.09
C LEU A 70 -4.08 -5.37 14.33
N ARG A 71 -4.44 -6.65 14.17
CA ARG A 71 -4.79 -7.57 15.25
C ARG A 71 -3.83 -8.75 15.41
N ASN A 72 -2.93 -8.98 14.45
CA ASN A 72 -2.08 -10.18 14.39
C ASN A 72 -2.88 -11.50 14.34
N GLU A 73 -4.11 -11.44 13.83
CA GLU A 73 -5.03 -12.57 13.69
C GLU A 73 -5.06 -13.04 12.23
N VAL A 74 -5.35 -14.32 12.03
CA VAL A 74 -5.68 -14.86 10.70
C VAL A 74 -7.18 -14.73 10.53
N ALA A 75 -7.64 -14.20 9.40
CA ALA A 75 -9.06 -14.16 9.09
C ALA A 75 -9.58 -15.60 8.87
N GLU A 76 -10.41 -16.10 9.79
CA GLU A 76 -10.95 -17.46 9.74
C GLU A 76 -12.05 -17.63 8.68
N GLU A 77 -12.81 -16.57 8.42
CA GLU A 77 -13.90 -16.56 7.44
C GLU A 77 -13.71 -15.50 6.37
N TYR A 78 -13.96 -15.88 5.12
CA TYR A 78 -14.02 -14.95 4.01
C TYR A 78 -15.38 -14.26 3.99
N ASN A 79 -15.42 -13.03 4.51
CA ASN A 79 -16.55 -12.13 4.36
C ASN A 79 -16.20 -11.04 3.36
N ALA A 80 -16.99 -10.93 2.29
CA ALA A 80 -16.79 -9.88 1.30
C ALA A 80 -17.04 -8.51 1.93
N THR A 81 -16.07 -7.60 1.86
CA THR A 81 -16.23 -6.21 2.30
C THR A 81 -17.38 -5.56 1.51
N ILE A 82 -18.34 -4.98 2.24
CA ILE A 82 -19.44 -4.22 1.66
C ILE A 82 -19.05 -2.74 1.73
N GLY A 83 -18.78 -2.13 0.58
CA GLY A 83 -18.39 -0.71 0.52
C GLY A 83 -16.94 -0.47 0.91
N ILE A 84 -16.70 0.28 1.99
CA ILE A 84 -15.37 0.67 2.45
C ILE A 84 -15.32 0.56 3.97
N ASP A 85 -14.28 -0.07 4.49
CA ASP A 85 -13.96 -0.03 5.91
C ASP A 85 -12.79 0.92 6.18
N PHE A 86 -12.87 1.62 7.31
CA PHE A 86 -11.88 2.57 7.76
C PHE A 86 -11.23 2.10 9.06
N PHE A 87 -9.90 2.05 9.06
CA PHE A 87 -9.11 1.71 10.24
C PHE A 87 -8.07 2.79 10.52
N SER A 88 -7.70 2.95 11.78
CA SER A 88 -6.66 3.89 12.20
C SER A 88 -5.69 3.20 13.16
N LYS A 89 -4.39 3.29 12.88
CA LYS A 89 -3.32 2.77 13.76
C LYS A 89 -2.17 3.76 13.86
N ASN A 90 -1.73 4.03 15.08
CA ASN A 90 -0.51 4.80 15.30
C ASN A 90 0.70 3.87 15.11
N VAL A 91 1.71 4.36 14.40
CA VAL A 91 2.97 3.65 14.14
C VAL A 91 4.12 4.59 14.50
N VAL A 92 5.19 4.05 15.08
CA VAL A 92 6.39 4.81 15.42
C VAL A 92 7.45 4.55 14.35
N VAL A 93 7.95 5.62 13.73
CA VAL A 93 9.02 5.63 12.73
C VAL A 93 10.00 6.71 13.13
N ASP A 94 11.28 6.38 13.31
CA ASP A 94 12.35 7.33 13.67
C ASP A 94 11.97 8.26 14.84
N ASP A 95 11.50 7.66 15.93
CA ASP A 95 11.02 8.33 17.15
C ASP A 95 9.84 9.31 16.95
N LYS A 96 9.23 9.31 15.76
CA LYS A 96 8.00 10.05 15.46
C LYS A 96 6.83 9.10 15.41
N THR A 97 5.76 9.45 16.11
CA THR A 97 4.48 8.75 15.98
C THR A 97 3.71 9.36 14.83
N VAL A 98 3.30 8.54 13.87
CA VAL A 98 2.42 8.90 12.76
C VAL A 98 1.13 8.07 12.84
N ARG A 99 0.03 8.57 12.31
CA ARG A 99 -1.25 7.88 12.28
C ARG A 99 -1.55 7.40 10.86
N LEU A 100 -1.57 6.09 10.67
CA LEU A 100 -2.00 5.48 9.41
C LEU A 100 -3.52 5.37 9.40
N GLN A 101 -4.15 5.96 8.41
CA GLN A 101 -5.58 5.88 8.10
C GLN A 101 -5.76 4.92 6.93
N ILE A 102 -6.14 3.69 7.22
CA ILE A 102 -6.18 2.59 6.26
C ILE A 102 -7.61 2.44 5.75
N TRP A 103 -7.78 2.56 4.43
CA TRP A 103 -9.04 2.42 3.72
C TRP A 103 -9.06 1.06 3.02
N ASP A 104 -9.79 0.11 3.60
CA ASP A 104 -10.07 -1.17 2.96
C ASP A 104 -11.24 -1.00 1.99
N THR A 105 -11.01 -1.20 0.70
CA THR A 105 -12.07 -1.08 -0.31
C THR A 105 -12.65 -2.44 -0.65
N ALA A 106 -13.96 -2.51 -0.85
CA ALA A 106 -14.59 -3.68 -1.44
C ALA A 106 -13.92 -3.99 -2.78
N GLY A 107 -13.38 -5.20 -2.90
CA GLY A 107 -12.71 -5.65 -4.12
C GLY A 107 -13.64 -5.86 -5.32
N GLN A 108 -14.89 -5.38 -5.27
CA GLN A 108 -15.81 -5.49 -6.39
C GLN A 108 -15.43 -4.46 -7.46
N GLU A 109 -14.75 -4.97 -8.47
CA GLU A 109 -14.39 -4.38 -9.74
C GLU A 109 -15.58 -3.77 -10.53
N ARG A 110 -16.82 -4.02 -10.09
CA ARG A 110 -18.04 -3.31 -10.53
C ARG A 110 -18.08 -1.84 -10.12
N PHE A 111 -17.27 -1.44 -9.13
CA PHE A 111 -17.18 -0.07 -8.63
C PHE A 111 -15.90 0.66 -9.07
N ARG A 112 -15.31 0.28 -10.22
CA ARG A 112 -14.14 0.99 -10.80
C ARG A 112 -14.37 2.51 -10.91
N SER A 113 -15.60 2.95 -11.14
CA SER A 113 -15.99 4.37 -11.18
C SER A 113 -15.78 5.11 -9.85
N LEU A 114 -15.70 4.40 -8.71
CA LEU A 114 -15.48 4.99 -7.40
C LEU A 114 -13.99 5.09 -7.01
N ILE A 115 -13.09 4.42 -7.74
CA ILE A 115 -11.64 4.45 -7.45
C ILE A 115 -11.10 5.90 -7.40
N PRO A 116 -11.43 6.81 -8.35
CA PRO A 116 -11.00 8.21 -8.25
C PRO A 116 -11.44 8.89 -6.95
N SER A 117 -12.64 8.58 -6.46
CA SER A 117 -13.15 9.12 -5.20
C SER A 117 -12.39 8.58 -3.99
N TYR A 118 -11.97 7.32 -4.02
CA TYR A 118 -11.22 6.70 -2.93
C TYR A 118 -9.80 7.24 -2.86
N LEU A 119 -9.17 7.42 -4.03
CA LEU A 119 -7.81 7.94 -4.18
C LEU A 119 -7.67 9.44 -3.90
N ARG A 120 -8.78 10.21 -3.97
CA ARG A 120 -8.76 11.64 -3.63
C ARG A 120 -8.15 11.86 -2.24
N ASP A 121 -7.16 12.73 -2.17
CA ASP A 121 -6.42 13.07 -0.95
C ASP A 121 -5.77 11.86 -0.25
N SER A 122 -5.58 10.73 -0.95
CA SER A 122 -4.74 9.65 -0.44
C SER A 122 -3.28 10.11 -0.42
N ASP A 123 -2.46 9.51 0.44
CA ASP A 123 -1.00 9.65 0.40
C ASP A 123 -0.37 8.47 -0.34
N VAL A 124 -0.95 7.27 -0.18
CA VAL A 124 -0.51 6.02 -0.83
C VAL A 124 -1.70 5.18 -1.27
N ALA A 125 -1.56 4.54 -2.43
CA ALA A 125 -2.36 3.42 -2.88
C ALA A 125 -1.54 2.13 -2.85
N VAL A 126 -2.06 1.11 -2.16
CA VAL A 126 -1.49 -0.25 -2.15
C VAL A 126 -2.36 -1.12 -3.06
N ILE A 127 -1.77 -1.68 -4.10
CA ILE A 127 -2.51 -2.49 -5.06
C ILE A 127 -2.14 -3.95 -4.89
N VAL A 128 -3.13 -4.74 -4.47
CA VAL A 128 -2.98 -6.10 -4.01
C VAL A 128 -3.44 -7.08 -5.08
N TYR A 129 -2.67 -8.13 -5.30
CA TYR A 129 -3.04 -9.27 -6.13
C TYR A 129 -2.51 -10.56 -5.52
N ASP A 130 -3.22 -11.66 -5.77
CA ASP A 130 -2.82 -12.99 -5.31
C ASP A 130 -2.25 -13.77 -6.50
N VAL A 131 -0.97 -14.17 -6.41
CA VAL A 131 -0.27 -14.94 -7.46
C VAL A 131 -0.85 -16.34 -7.61
N SER A 132 -1.37 -16.90 -6.52
CA SER A 132 -1.98 -18.22 -6.53
C SER A 132 -3.38 -18.20 -7.12
N CYS A 133 -4.03 -17.04 -7.16
CA CYS A 133 -5.38 -16.91 -7.66
C CYS A 133 -5.41 -16.64 -9.16
N LYS A 134 -6.45 -17.17 -9.82
CA LYS A 134 -6.76 -16.84 -11.22
C LYS A 134 -7.38 -15.43 -11.36
N SER A 135 -7.55 -14.68 -10.26
CA SER A 135 -8.08 -13.32 -10.26
C SER A 135 -7.28 -12.42 -11.18
N LEU A 136 -7.99 -11.57 -11.90
CA LEU A 136 -7.40 -10.72 -12.90
C LEU A 136 -6.79 -9.48 -12.27
N PHE A 137 -5.79 -8.90 -12.91
CA PHE A 137 -5.26 -7.63 -12.44
C PHE A 137 -6.27 -6.50 -12.63
N ILE A 138 -6.42 -5.64 -11.62
CA ILE A 138 -7.44 -4.58 -11.58
C ILE A 138 -7.37 -3.63 -12.78
N PHE A 139 -6.21 -3.48 -13.43
CA PHE A 139 -6.06 -2.59 -14.59
C PHE A 139 -6.09 -3.29 -15.95
N ASN A 140 -5.55 -4.50 -16.08
CA ASN A 140 -5.38 -5.15 -17.38
C ASN A 140 -6.25 -6.40 -17.56
N LYS A 141 -7.11 -6.72 -16.59
CA LYS A 141 -7.96 -7.93 -16.60
C LYS A 141 -7.18 -9.19 -17.05
N ALA A 142 -5.91 -9.29 -16.64
CA ALA A 142 -4.99 -10.37 -17.00
C ALA A 142 -4.37 -10.96 -15.74
N LYS A 143 -4.03 -12.24 -15.76
CA LYS A 143 -3.25 -12.85 -14.67
C LYS A 143 -1.86 -12.24 -14.67
N ILE A 144 -1.34 -11.98 -13.47
CA ILE A 144 0.01 -11.44 -13.28
C ILE A 144 0.84 -12.48 -12.55
N SER A 145 1.93 -12.92 -13.19
CA SER A 145 2.99 -13.67 -12.51
C SER A 145 3.80 -12.74 -11.62
N TYR A 146 4.58 -13.31 -10.70
CA TYR A 146 5.53 -12.56 -9.88
C TYR A 146 6.44 -11.67 -10.74
N GLU A 147 7.10 -12.22 -11.77
CA GLU A 147 8.04 -11.47 -12.61
C GLU A 147 7.36 -10.39 -13.46
N SER A 148 6.08 -10.60 -13.79
CA SER A 148 5.29 -9.60 -14.49
C SER A 148 4.92 -8.45 -13.56
N GLY A 149 4.61 -8.74 -12.30
CA GLY A 149 4.37 -7.74 -11.26
C GLY A 149 5.59 -6.89 -10.97
N GLU A 150 6.76 -7.52 -10.80
CA GLU A 150 8.04 -6.81 -10.64
C GLU A 150 8.32 -5.87 -11.82
N ARG A 151 8.14 -6.35 -13.06
CA ARG A 151 8.36 -5.53 -14.26
C ARG A 151 7.42 -4.33 -14.32
N ILE A 152 6.15 -4.52 -13.95
CA ILE A 152 5.17 -3.43 -13.90
C ILE A 152 5.57 -2.42 -12.81
N ALA A 153 5.92 -2.90 -11.62
CA ALA A 153 6.35 -2.04 -10.52
C ALA A 153 7.60 -1.23 -10.87
N ALA A 154 8.60 -1.86 -11.50
CA ALA A 154 9.79 -1.18 -11.99
C ALA A 154 9.44 -0.12 -13.06
N ALA A 155 8.60 -0.47 -14.04
CA ALA A 155 8.13 0.47 -15.06
C ALA A 155 7.33 1.64 -14.46
N TRP A 156 6.71 1.43 -13.30
CA TRP A 156 5.95 2.43 -12.57
C TRP A 156 6.77 3.11 -11.48
N ASN A 157 8.05 2.80 -11.32
CA ASN A 157 8.88 3.28 -10.22
C ASN A 157 8.18 3.12 -8.85
N CYS A 158 7.65 1.92 -8.60
CA CYS A 158 6.91 1.56 -7.42
C CYS A 158 7.61 0.40 -6.72
N ARG A 159 7.48 0.30 -5.39
CA ARG A 159 7.95 -0.86 -4.65
C ARG A 159 7.03 -2.05 -4.92
N HIS A 160 7.62 -3.22 -5.13
CA HIS A 160 6.94 -4.51 -5.19
C HIS A 160 7.38 -5.36 -4.01
N MET A 161 6.45 -6.05 -3.36
CA MET A 161 6.73 -6.80 -2.14
C MET A 161 5.78 -7.97 -1.96
N ASP A 162 6.33 -9.03 -1.37
CA ASP A 162 5.64 -10.27 -1.08
C ASP A 162 5.21 -10.28 0.37
N VAL A 163 3.95 -10.57 0.61
CA VAL A 163 3.43 -10.78 1.96
C VAL A 163 2.57 -12.02 2.02
N SER A 164 2.38 -12.50 3.25
CA SER A 164 1.44 -13.58 3.52
C SER A 164 0.61 -13.19 4.72
N ALA A 165 -0.66 -12.88 4.51
CA ALA A 165 -1.60 -12.61 5.60
C ALA A 165 -1.80 -13.85 6.50
N LEU A 166 -1.65 -15.05 5.94
CA LEU A 166 -1.76 -16.32 6.66
C LEU A 166 -0.62 -16.51 7.66
N THR A 167 0.63 -16.35 7.21
CA THR A 167 1.81 -16.53 8.08
C THR A 167 2.16 -15.26 8.86
N GLY A 168 1.73 -14.09 8.37
CA GLY A 168 2.18 -12.77 8.85
C GLY A 168 3.50 -12.29 8.23
N ARG A 169 4.09 -13.06 7.31
CA ARG A 169 5.36 -12.71 6.65
C ARG A 169 5.27 -11.32 6.01
N ASP A 170 6.25 -10.48 6.33
CA ASP A 170 6.49 -9.17 5.72
C ASP A 170 5.34 -8.14 5.90
N ILE A 171 4.31 -8.47 6.70
CA ILE A 171 3.15 -7.60 6.92
C ILE A 171 3.55 -6.36 7.73
N GLN A 172 4.33 -6.51 8.80
CA GLN A 172 4.76 -5.35 9.60
C GLN A 172 5.74 -4.49 8.81
N GLU A 173 6.66 -5.15 8.09
CA GLU A 173 7.63 -4.56 7.19
C GLU A 173 6.97 -3.70 6.12
N LEU A 174 5.87 -4.16 5.52
CA LEU A 174 5.05 -3.38 4.59
C LEU A 174 4.60 -2.04 5.20
N PHE A 175 3.91 -2.08 6.34
CA PHE A 175 3.33 -0.88 6.93
C PHE A 175 4.40 0.05 7.50
N LEU A 176 5.52 -0.49 7.99
CA LEU A 176 6.68 0.31 8.39
C LEU A 176 7.36 0.98 7.20
N PHE A 177 7.48 0.28 6.07
CA PHE A 177 8.00 0.88 4.84
C PHE A 177 7.12 2.04 4.38
N ILE A 178 5.79 1.83 4.30
CA ILE A 178 4.85 2.91 3.91
C ILE A 178 4.98 4.11 4.86
N ALA A 179 4.95 3.86 6.17
CA ALA A 179 5.06 4.91 7.17
C ALA A 179 6.42 5.63 7.09
N GLY A 180 7.50 4.89 6.84
CA GLY A 180 8.84 5.39 6.57
C GLY A 180 8.87 6.33 5.38
N THR A 181 8.55 5.83 4.19
CA THR A 181 8.55 6.62 2.95
C THR A 181 7.78 7.93 3.12
N LEU A 182 6.56 7.87 3.67
CA LEU A 182 5.73 9.06 3.89
C LEU A 182 6.26 10.02 4.96
N ALA A 183 6.89 9.51 6.01
CA ALA A 183 7.54 10.35 7.03
C ALA A 183 8.82 11.02 6.49
N HIS A 184 9.48 10.39 5.52
CA HIS A 184 10.74 10.82 4.93
C HIS A 184 10.60 11.67 3.67
N GLU A 185 9.51 11.61 2.90
CA GLU A 185 9.28 12.46 1.72
C GLU A 185 9.27 13.97 2.05
N LYS A 186 9.14 14.36 3.33
CA LYS A 186 9.39 15.74 3.79
C LYS A 186 10.88 16.09 3.96
N LYS A 187 11.78 15.17 3.63
CA LYS A 187 13.24 15.31 3.55
C LYS A 187 13.67 14.89 2.14
N SER A 188 14.67 15.56 1.59
CA SER A 188 15.18 15.39 0.22
C SER A 188 15.32 13.92 -0.23
N TYR A 189 14.94 13.62 -1.49
CA TYR A 189 15.04 12.31 -2.17
C TYR A 189 16.39 11.58 -1.97
N ALA A 190 17.49 12.31 -1.73
CA ALA A 190 18.81 11.74 -1.47
C ALA A 190 18.93 10.94 -0.15
N GLU A 191 17.99 11.09 0.79
CA GLU A 191 17.97 10.37 2.07
C GLU A 191 17.18 9.04 1.96
N CYS A 192 16.20 8.96 1.05
CA CYS A 192 15.41 7.74 0.80
C CYS A 192 16.26 6.58 0.26
N ASP A 193 17.23 6.86 -0.61
CA ASP A 193 18.18 5.84 -1.11
C ASP A 193 19.02 5.24 0.01
N ARG A 194 19.38 6.04 1.03
CA ARG A 194 20.12 5.55 2.21
C ARG A 194 19.26 4.69 3.11
N ILE A 195 17.96 4.97 3.22
CA ILE A 195 17.02 4.17 4.00
C ILE A 195 16.77 2.83 3.33
N GLN A 196 16.61 2.82 2.00
CA GLN A 196 16.49 1.58 1.22
C GLN A 196 17.74 0.70 1.41
N LEU A 197 18.94 1.28 1.29
CA LEU A 197 20.20 0.59 1.55
C LEU A 197 20.30 0.06 3.00
N ALA A 198 19.98 0.87 4.00
CA ALA A 198 20.03 0.46 5.40
C ALA A 198 19.00 -0.63 5.75
N TYR A 199 17.85 -0.63 5.08
CA TYR A 199 16.83 -1.66 5.23
C TYR A 199 17.26 -2.97 4.56
N ASP A 200 17.80 -2.90 3.34
CA ASP A 200 18.32 -4.06 2.61
C ASP A 200 19.54 -4.70 3.33
N GLU A 201 20.40 -3.89 3.97
CA GLU A 201 21.48 -4.38 4.84
C GLU A 201 20.96 -5.12 6.09
N LYS A 202 19.89 -4.61 6.73
CA LYS A 202 19.23 -5.28 7.86
C LYS A 202 18.57 -6.59 7.44
N ARG A 203 17.97 -6.65 6.24
CA ARG A 203 17.43 -7.88 5.64
C ARG A 203 18.54 -8.90 5.42
N HIS A 204 19.67 -8.47 4.87
CA HIS A 204 20.82 -9.35 4.60
C HIS A 204 21.44 -9.94 5.88
N ARG A 205 21.57 -9.15 6.95
CA ARG A 205 22.07 -9.65 8.25
C ARG A 205 21.16 -10.68 8.91
N ARG A 206 19.83 -10.59 8.74
CA ARG A 206 18.89 -11.59 9.29
C ARG A 206 18.95 -12.93 8.57
N SER A 207 19.23 -12.93 7.27
CA SER A 207 19.43 -14.17 6.48
C SER A 207 20.74 -14.90 6.77
N VAL A 208 21.76 -14.23 7.31
CA VAL A 208 23.07 -14.85 7.63
C VAL A 208 23.13 -15.42 9.06
N CYS A 209 22.23 -15.02 9.95
CA CYS A 209 22.16 -15.53 11.33
C CYS A 209 21.27 -16.77 11.54
N MET A 210 20.87 -17.48 10.46
CA MET A 210 20.01 -18.67 10.54
C MET A 210 20.70 -19.97 10.12
N CYS A 211 22.05 -19.98 10.06
CA CYS A 211 22.86 -21.19 9.87
C CYS A 211 23.64 -21.53 11.14
#